data_AF-A0A081RGL2-F1
#
_entry.id   AF-A0A081RGL2-F1
#
_cell.length_a   1.000
_cell.length_b   1.000
_cell.length_c   1.000
_cell.angle_alpha   90.00
_cell.angle_beta   90.00
_cell.angle_gamma   90.00
#
_symmetry.space_group_name_H-M   'P 1'
#
loop_
_entity.id
_entity.type
_entity.pdbx_description
1 polymer ?
#
loop_
_entity_poly.entity_id
_entity_poly.type
_entity_poly.pdbx_seq_one_letter_code
_entity_poly.pdbx_strand_id
1 'polypeptide(L)'
;MTARRRALAAAMAMMVAGSVVQAAGPAQRLPKGLEAGQWELRERGGDGAVRKLCISNLSQLLQSRHAGNSCKSFTVSDAANRLVVTYECGAAGNGRTDLRIETSRLVQIQSQGIADGAPFAFALEGRWLGACH
;
A
#
# COMPACT_ATOMS: atom_id res chain seq x y z
N MET A 1 71.24 -8.29 30.05
CA MET A 1 70.40 -7.42 29.20
C MET A 1 68.98 -7.95 29.24
N THR A 2 68.06 -7.05 29.56
CA THR A 2 66.66 -7.23 29.97
C THR A 2 65.73 -7.81 28.90
N ALA A 3 64.70 -8.51 29.38
CA ALA A 3 63.64 -9.16 28.62
C ALA A 3 62.82 -8.20 27.75
N ARG A 4 62.36 -8.67 26.58
CA ARG A 4 61.30 -8.02 25.82
C ARG A 4 60.05 -8.89 25.77
N ARG A 5 59.12 -8.55 26.65
CA ARG A 5 57.71 -8.93 26.58
C ARG A 5 57.10 -8.29 25.31
N ARG A 6 56.40 -9.07 24.49
CA ARG A 6 55.40 -8.53 23.56
C ARG A 6 54.05 -9.13 23.92
N ALA A 7 53.20 -8.26 24.45
CA ALA A 7 51.86 -8.57 24.90
C ALA A 7 50.98 -9.02 23.73
N LEU A 8 50.30 -10.16 23.89
CA LEU A 8 49.16 -10.53 23.07
C LEU A 8 47.96 -9.70 23.55
N ALA A 9 47.54 -8.74 22.74
CA ALA A 9 46.27 -8.03 22.91
C ALA A 9 45.48 -8.20 21.61
N ALA A 10 44.49 -9.09 21.63
CA ALA A 10 43.48 -9.18 20.59
C ALA A 10 42.11 -9.15 21.29
N ALA A 11 41.67 -7.94 21.61
CA ALA A 11 40.33 -7.68 22.14
C ALA A 11 39.37 -7.42 20.98
N MET A 12 38.42 -8.35 20.83
CA MET A 12 36.99 -8.15 20.58
C MET A 12 36.57 -6.99 19.65
N ALA A 13 36.01 -7.34 18.49
CA ALA A 13 35.03 -6.51 17.79
C ALA A 13 33.76 -7.33 17.61
N MET A 14 32.80 -7.14 18.51
CA MET A 14 31.44 -7.67 18.36
C MET A 14 30.77 -7.02 17.15
N MET A 15 30.45 -7.81 16.14
CA MET A 15 29.55 -7.38 15.07
C MET A 15 28.13 -7.31 15.62
N VAL A 16 27.66 -6.10 15.92
CA VAL A 16 26.25 -5.86 16.25
C VAL A 16 25.46 -5.93 14.94
N ALA A 17 24.82 -7.06 14.70
CA ALA A 17 23.80 -7.18 13.66
C ALA A 17 22.60 -6.32 14.07
N GLY A 18 22.50 -5.11 13.51
CA GLY A 18 21.33 -4.25 13.69
C GLY A 18 20.13 -4.86 12.97
N SER A 19 19.15 -5.33 13.74
CA SER A 19 17.83 -5.70 13.21
C SER A 19 17.15 -4.44 12.69
N VAL A 20 17.01 -4.31 11.37
CA VAL A 20 16.12 -3.32 10.78
C VAL A 20 14.68 -3.71 11.10
N VAL A 21 14.12 -3.17 12.18
CA VAL A 21 12.69 -3.21 12.41
C VAL A 21 12.05 -2.36 11.32
N GLN A 22 11.48 -3.01 10.30
CA GLN A 22 10.55 -2.36 9.39
C GLN A 22 9.29 -2.05 10.22
N ALA A 23 9.17 -0.82 10.69
CA ALA A 23 7.91 -0.35 11.25
C ALA A 23 6.87 -0.37 10.12
N ALA A 24 5.94 -1.33 10.17
CA ALA A 24 4.71 -1.23 9.42
C ALA A 24 4.01 0.05 9.87
N GLY A 25 3.92 1.04 8.97
CA GLY A 25 3.22 2.29 9.26
C GLY A 25 1.80 2.00 9.75
N PRO A 26 1.21 2.87 10.59
CA PRO A 26 -0.14 2.66 11.11
C PRO A 26 -1.10 2.38 9.95
N ALA A 27 -1.90 1.32 10.08
CA ALA A 27 -2.94 0.99 9.10
C ALA A 27 -3.73 2.27 8.79
N GLN A 28 -3.66 2.74 7.53
CA GLN A 28 -4.35 3.96 7.12
C GLN A 28 -5.85 3.79 7.43
N ARG A 29 -6.34 4.50 8.46
CA ARG A 29 -7.77 4.64 8.72
C ARG A 29 -8.42 5.10 7.41
N LEU A 30 -9.63 4.59 7.13
CA LEU A 30 -10.40 5.05 5.98
C LEU A 30 -10.49 6.59 6.02
N PRO A 31 -10.03 7.28 4.97
CA PRO A 31 -9.98 8.73 4.95
C PRO A 31 -11.42 9.26 4.88
N LYS A 32 -11.64 10.36 5.61
CA LYS A 32 -12.72 11.32 5.34
C LYS A 32 -14.13 10.71 5.21
N GLY A 33 -14.46 9.78 6.10
CA GLY A 33 -15.83 9.30 6.26
C GLY A 33 -16.27 8.21 5.30
N LEU A 34 -15.34 7.52 4.61
CA LEU A 34 -15.69 6.29 3.91
C LEU A 34 -16.15 5.21 4.90
N GLU A 35 -17.27 4.58 4.59
CA GLU A 35 -17.83 3.52 5.43
C GLU A 35 -17.06 2.21 5.24
N ALA A 36 -16.59 1.64 6.35
CA ALA A 36 -16.15 0.26 6.37
C ALA A 36 -17.35 -0.66 6.07
N GLY A 37 -17.10 -1.79 5.42
CA GLY A 37 -18.15 -2.73 5.06
C GLY A 37 -17.92 -3.42 3.73
N GLN A 38 -18.95 -4.06 3.21
CA GLN A 38 -18.93 -4.70 1.92
C GLN A 38 -19.04 -3.64 0.82
N TRP A 39 -18.16 -3.71 -0.18
CA TRP A 39 -18.21 -2.83 -1.36
C TRP A 39 -18.25 -3.67 -2.64
N GLU A 40 -18.97 -3.17 -3.63
CA GLU A 40 -18.87 -3.60 -5.02
C GLU A 40 -17.94 -2.64 -5.75
N LEU A 41 -16.89 -3.17 -6.39
CA LEU A 41 -16.04 -2.43 -7.31
C LEU A 41 -16.29 -2.92 -8.73
N ARG A 42 -16.58 -1.99 -9.64
CA ARG A 42 -16.88 -2.24 -11.05
C ARG A 42 -16.00 -1.40 -11.93
N GLU A 43 -15.44 -2.00 -12.97
CA GLU A 43 -14.68 -1.25 -13.97
C GLU A 43 -15.59 -0.34 -14.80
N ARG A 44 -15.15 0.90 -15.04
CA ARG A 44 -15.90 1.89 -15.81
C ARG A 44 -15.68 1.69 -17.30
N GLY A 45 -16.76 1.80 -18.09
CA GLY A 45 -16.68 1.85 -19.56
C GLY A 45 -17.00 0.54 -20.30
N GLY A 46 -17.54 -0.48 -19.63
CA GLY A 46 -18.04 -1.71 -20.26
C GLY A 46 -18.62 -2.71 -19.26
N ASP A 47 -18.91 -3.94 -19.71
CA ASP A 47 -19.25 -5.10 -18.85
C ASP A 47 -18.00 -5.64 -18.13
N GLY A 48 -17.24 -4.73 -17.53
CA GLY A 48 -15.99 -5.04 -16.86
C GLY A 48 -16.19 -5.83 -15.57
N ALA A 49 -15.09 -6.42 -15.09
CA ALA A 49 -15.11 -7.29 -13.93
C ALA A 49 -15.72 -6.60 -12.70
N VAL A 50 -16.72 -7.25 -12.11
CA VAL A 50 -17.32 -6.84 -10.83
C VAL A 50 -16.70 -7.67 -9.72
N ARG A 51 -16.19 -7.00 -8.69
CA ARG A 51 -15.65 -7.67 -7.51
C ARG A 51 -16.28 -7.12 -6.25
N LYS A 52 -16.63 -8.01 -5.34
CA LYS A 52 -17.15 -7.66 -4.01
C LYS A 52 -16.07 -7.92 -2.98
N LEU A 53 -15.76 -6.93 -2.16
CA LEU A 53 -14.76 -7.08 -1.11
C LEU A 53 -15.15 -6.34 0.16
N CYS A 54 -14.80 -6.94 1.30
CA CYS A 54 -14.94 -6.31 2.60
C CYS A 54 -13.79 -5.30 2.78
N ILE A 55 -14.14 -4.01 2.82
CA ILE A 55 -13.22 -2.91 3.02
C ILE A 55 -13.20 -2.54 4.48
N SER A 56 -12.05 -2.73 5.11
CA SER A 56 -11.72 -2.25 6.45
C SER A 56 -10.54 -1.30 6.45
N ASN A 57 -9.73 -1.31 5.37
CA ASN A 57 -8.55 -0.47 5.20
C ASN A 57 -8.56 0.17 3.80
N LEU A 58 -8.16 1.44 3.77
CA LEU A 58 -7.99 2.22 2.55
C LEU A 58 -7.04 1.60 1.53
N SER A 59 -5.99 0.90 1.97
CA SER A 59 -5.02 0.26 1.07
C SER A 59 -5.68 -0.73 0.12
N GLN A 60 -6.80 -1.35 0.51
CA GLN A 60 -7.58 -2.27 -0.33
C GLN A 60 -8.18 -1.58 -1.56
N LEU A 61 -8.46 -0.27 -1.47
CA LEU A 61 -8.88 0.55 -2.61
C LEU A 61 -7.66 1.06 -3.39
N LEU A 62 -6.67 1.61 -2.67
CA LEU A 62 -5.54 2.31 -3.28
C LEU A 62 -4.60 1.39 -4.05
N GLN A 63 -4.44 0.15 -3.61
CA GLN A 63 -3.47 -0.81 -4.16
C GLN A 63 -4.19 -1.97 -4.85
N SER A 64 -5.37 -1.74 -5.41
CA SER A 64 -6.25 -2.84 -5.82
C SER A 64 -5.70 -3.80 -6.88
N ARG A 65 -4.72 -3.39 -7.70
CA ARG A 65 -4.01 -4.28 -8.63
C ARG A 65 -2.96 -5.15 -7.95
N HIS A 66 -2.42 -4.68 -6.83
CA HIS A 66 -1.36 -5.32 -6.06
C HIS A 66 -1.87 -5.81 -4.70
N ALA A 67 -3.18 -6.11 -4.60
CA ALA A 67 -3.80 -6.53 -3.35
C ALA A 67 -3.06 -7.74 -2.74
N GLY A 68 -2.78 -7.67 -1.44
CA GLY A 68 -2.04 -8.71 -0.72
C GLY A 68 -0.52 -8.55 -0.71
N ASN A 69 0.05 -7.66 -1.53
CA ASN A 69 1.48 -7.36 -1.49
C ASN A 69 1.81 -6.34 -0.38
N SER A 70 3.02 -6.42 0.16
CA SER A 70 3.55 -5.41 1.07
C SER A 70 4.16 -4.26 0.25
N CYS A 71 3.36 -3.23 -0.01
CA CYS A 71 3.78 -2.08 -0.80
C CYS A 71 4.14 -0.88 0.08
N LYS A 72 5.25 -0.22 -0.25
CA LYS A 72 5.59 1.10 0.32
C LYS A 72 4.80 2.16 -0.43
N SER A 73 3.91 2.88 0.25
CA SER A 73 3.09 3.94 -0.35
C SER A 73 3.53 5.34 0.05
N PHE A 74 3.46 6.27 -0.89
CA PHE A 74 3.75 7.68 -0.70
C PHE A 74 2.54 8.53 -1.14
N THR A 75 2.09 9.42 -0.26
CA THR A 75 1.00 10.34 -0.58
C THR A 75 1.53 11.48 -1.44
N VAL A 76 0.96 11.62 -2.65
CA VAL A 76 1.27 12.71 -3.59
C VAL A 76 0.37 13.91 -3.31
N SER A 77 -0.90 13.69 -2.98
CA SER A 77 -1.87 14.74 -2.67
C SER A 77 -2.97 14.22 -1.76
N ASP A 78 -3.36 15.01 -0.77
CA ASP A 78 -4.44 14.72 0.17
C ASP A 78 -5.38 15.94 0.28
N ALA A 79 -6.40 15.97 -0.56
CA ALA A 79 -7.43 17.01 -0.62
C ALA A 79 -8.77 16.51 -0.08
N ALA A 80 -9.68 17.40 0.32
CA ALA A 80 -10.91 17.08 1.06
C ALA A 80 -11.73 15.88 0.52
N ASN A 81 -11.77 15.68 -0.79
CA ASN A 81 -12.49 14.57 -1.44
C ASN A 81 -11.61 13.81 -2.44
N ARG A 82 -10.29 13.93 -2.37
CA ARG A 82 -9.36 13.29 -3.31
C ARG A 82 -8.07 12.90 -2.62
N LEU A 83 -7.62 11.67 -2.85
CA LEU A 83 -6.35 11.16 -2.37
C LEU A 83 -5.58 10.57 -3.56
N VAL A 84 -4.34 11.02 -3.72
CA VAL A 84 -3.45 10.50 -4.76
C VAL A 84 -2.24 9.89 -4.08
N VAL A 85 -1.98 8.62 -4.37
CA VAL A 85 -0.81 7.89 -3.86
C VAL A 85 -0.01 7.30 -5.00
N THR A 86 1.30 7.21 -4.81
CA THR A 86 2.16 6.27 -5.53
C THR A 86 2.57 5.16 -4.58
N TYR A 87 2.88 3.98 -5.11
CA TYR A 87 3.31 2.85 -4.30
C TYR A 87 4.26 1.94 -5.07
N GLU A 88 5.15 1.29 -4.33
CA GLU A 88 6.17 0.36 -4.82
C GLU A 88 6.05 -0.97 -4.05
N CYS A 89 5.91 -2.07 -4.79
CA CYS A 89 5.64 -3.41 -4.26
C CYS A 89 6.81 -4.37 -4.54
N GLY A 90 8.00 -3.85 -4.86
CA GLY A 90 9.18 -4.67 -5.14
C GLY A 90 9.03 -5.41 -6.46
N ALA A 91 9.28 -6.72 -6.46
CA ALA A 91 9.19 -7.52 -7.68
C ALA A 91 7.78 -7.57 -8.31
N ALA A 92 6.73 -7.33 -7.51
CA ALA A 92 5.36 -7.31 -8.00
C ALA A 92 5.06 -6.08 -8.89
N GLY A 93 5.86 -5.01 -8.78
CA GLY A 93 5.72 -3.79 -9.56
C GLY A 93 5.33 -2.57 -8.72
N ASN A 94 4.72 -1.59 -9.38
CA ASN A 94 4.41 -0.29 -8.78
C ASN A 94 3.17 0.33 -9.40
N GLY A 95 2.69 1.42 -8.79
CA GLY A 95 1.61 2.16 -9.39
C GLY A 95 1.35 3.52 -8.78
N ARG A 96 0.44 4.23 -9.43
CA ARG A 96 -0.17 5.46 -8.96
C ARG A 96 -1.68 5.25 -8.95
N THR A 97 -2.32 5.62 -7.85
CA THR A 97 -3.76 5.58 -7.72
C THR A 97 -4.29 6.95 -7.33
N ASP A 98 -5.31 7.38 -8.06
CA ASP A 98 -6.16 8.52 -7.76
C ASP A 98 -7.50 8.01 -7.26
N LEU A 99 -7.82 8.33 -6.01
CA LEU A 99 -9.08 8.03 -5.36
C LEU A 99 -9.86 9.32 -5.18
N ARG A 100 -11.00 9.45 -5.83
CA ARG A 100 -11.98 10.51 -5.61
C ARG A 100 -13.14 9.97 -4.78
N ILE A 101 -13.50 10.69 -3.73
CA ILE A 101 -14.60 10.37 -2.83
C ILE A 101 -15.80 11.22 -3.26
N GLU A 102 -16.84 10.57 -3.75
CA GLU A 102 -18.08 11.27 -4.14
C GLU A 102 -19.01 11.38 -2.93
N THR A 103 -19.11 10.33 -2.12
CA THR A 103 -19.83 10.28 -0.83
C THR A 103 -19.15 9.30 0.13
N SER A 104 -19.66 9.12 1.35
CA SER A 104 -19.20 8.05 2.26
C SER A 104 -19.34 6.62 1.68
N ARG A 105 -20.17 6.45 0.65
CA ARG A 105 -20.59 5.17 0.05
C ARG A 105 -20.32 5.05 -1.45
N LEU A 106 -19.67 6.04 -2.06
CA LEU A 106 -19.38 6.07 -3.49
C LEU A 106 -17.99 6.67 -3.74
N VAL A 107 -17.16 5.93 -4.47
CA VAL A 107 -15.81 6.36 -4.85
C VAL A 107 -15.53 6.12 -6.32
N GLN A 108 -14.63 6.92 -6.87
CA GLN A 108 -14.05 6.74 -8.19
C GLN A 108 -12.55 6.50 -8.04
N ILE A 109 -12.06 5.44 -8.68
CA ILE A 109 -10.65 5.03 -8.64
C ILE A 109 -10.12 5.09 -10.05
N GLN A 110 -8.90 5.61 -10.21
CA GLN A 110 -8.09 5.48 -11.41
C GLN A 110 -6.72 4.99 -10.97
N SER A 111 -6.22 3.94 -11.61
CA SER A 111 -4.92 3.37 -11.26
C SER A 111 -4.17 2.97 -12.50
N GLN A 112 -2.87 3.19 -12.47
CA GLN A 112 -1.94 2.83 -13.55
C GLN A 112 -0.57 2.50 -12.97
N GLY A 113 0.21 1.72 -13.70
CA GLY A 113 1.55 1.32 -13.26
C GLY A 113 2.05 0.08 -13.97
N ILE A 114 2.93 -0.65 -13.29
CA ILE A 114 3.48 -1.94 -13.73
C ILE A 114 3.02 -3.01 -12.75
N ALA A 115 2.51 -4.13 -13.24
CA ALA A 115 2.20 -5.32 -12.45
C ALA A 115 2.74 -6.54 -13.20
N ASP A 116 3.48 -7.42 -12.52
CA ASP A 116 4.05 -8.65 -13.10
C ASP A 116 4.85 -8.40 -14.40
N GLY A 117 5.58 -7.26 -14.45
CA GLY A 117 6.40 -6.86 -15.60
C GLY A 117 5.65 -6.23 -16.77
N ALA A 118 4.33 -6.10 -16.70
CA ALA A 118 3.50 -5.51 -17.76
C ALA A 118 2.81 -4.21 -17.30
N PRO A 119 2.61 -3.23 -18.20
CA PRO A 119 1.87 -2.03 -17.88
C PRO A 119 0.38 -2.34 -17.68
N PHE A 120 -0.25 -1.62 -16.75
CA PHE A 120 -1.70 -1.62 -16.59
C PHE A 120 -2.23 -0.19 -16.45
N ALA A 121 -3.49 0.00 -16.82
CA ALA A 121 -4.29 1.17 -16.49
C ALA A 121 -5.76 0.74 -16.41
N PHE A 122 -6.48 1.21 -15.40
CA PHE A 122 -7.92 0.96 -15.27
C PHE A 122 -8.62 2.05 -14.46
N ALA A 123 -9.94 2.03 -14.54
CA ALA A 123 -10.85 2.95 -13.89
C ALA A 123 -11.97 2.16 -13.19
N LEU A 124 -12.22 2.39 -11.89
CA LEU A 124 -13.29 1.70 -11.16
C LEU A 124 -14.24 2.66 -10.47
N GLU A 125 -15.51 2.30 -10.44
CA GLU A 125 -16.48 2.83 -9.49
C GLU A 125 -16.60 1.85 -8.31
N GLY A 126 -16.61 2.37 -7.09
CA GLY A 126 -16.87 1.60 -5.88
C GLY A 126 -18.15 2.05 -5.19
N ARG A 127 -19.04 1.11 -4.86
CA ARG A 127 -20.30 1.36 -4.16
C ARG A 127 -20.40 0.51 -2.89
N TRP A 128 -20.71 1.14 -1.76
CA TRP A 128 -20.94 0.43 -0.50
C TRP A 128 -22.26 -0.37 -0.56
N LEU A 129 -22.24 -1.58 -0.01
CA LEU A 129 -23.35 -2.53 -0.05
C LEU A 129 -23.95 -2.84 1.33
N GLY A 130 -23.18 -2.68 2.41
CA GLY A 130 -23.62 -3.14 3.72
C GLY A 130 -22.48 -3.41 4.69
N ALA A 131 -22.81 -3.96 5.85
CA ALA A 131 -21.83 -4.62 6.70
C ALA A 131 -21.20 -5.82 5.97
N CYS A 132 -19.99 -6.21 6.35
CA CYS A 132 -19.43 -7.47 5.88
C CYS A 132 -20.15 -8.65 6.57
N HIS A 133 -20.25 -9.78 5.87
CA HIS A 133 -20.89 -11.01 6.33
C HIS A 133 -19.90 -12.17 6.28
#